data_AF-A0A437MQF0-F1
#
_entry.id   AF-A0A437MQF0-F1
#
_cell.length_a   1.000
_cell.length_b   1.000
_cell.length_c   1.000
_cell.angle_alpha   90.00
_cell.angle_beta   90.00
_cell.angle_gamma   90.00
#
_symmetry.space_group_name_H-M   'P 1'
#
loop_
_entity.id
_entity.type
_entity.pdbx_description
1 polymer ?
#
loop_
_entity_poly.entity_id
_entity_poly.type
_entity_poly.pdbx_seq_one_letter_code
_entity_poly.pdbx_strand_id
1 'polypeptide(L)'
;MALYRFRVTFEDYDDVVREIDIKSNQTFQDLHYAIHQSTGYKPDYPSSFYISNDQWIKGEEITFMPNQRRVDRGVSLMEKVKLSSFIDDPHQKFYYTFNFDRPFDFHVELMKIILDESPSATYPQVVKTVGEAPKQFGNVFNPTVLPPTSEEFDFLNEMEYNPEDAEDFSEVNEHGEAVEEEEEEVGEEEDEFGDEFSDNEGFEDDDRRGGSKDDY
;
A
#
# COMPACT_ATOMS: atom_id res chain seq x y z
N MET A 1 18.44 -31.17 -8.01
CA MET A 1 17.99 -30.22 -6.96
C MET A 1 16.58 -29.82 -7.33
N ALA A 2 15.67 -29.65 -6.38
CA ALA A 2 14.29 -29.34 -6.74
C ALA A 2 14.18 -27.94 -7.37
N LEU A 3 13.37 -27.84 -8.42
CA LEU A 3 12.99 -26.60 -9.06
C LEU A 3 11.54 -26.30 -8.72
N TYR A 4 11.27 -25.05 -8.38
CA TYR A 4 9.93 -24.54 -8.14
C TYR A 4 9.48 -23.77 -9.37
N ARG A 5 8.30 -24.12 -9.88
CA ARG A 5 7.62 -23.32 -10.89
C ARG A 5 6.60 -22.44 -10.22
N PHE A 6 6.86 -21.14 -10.24
CA PHE A 6 5.90 -20.15 -9.78
C PHE A 6 5.11 -19.60 -10.95
N ARG A 7 3.80 -19.46 -10.75
CA ARG A 7 2.93 -18.63 -11.60
C ARG A 7 2.81 -17.27 -10.93
N VAL A 8 3.06 -16.22 -11.69
CA VAL A 8 2.94 -14.83 -11.25
C VAL A 8 1.86 -14.18 -12.10
N THR A 9 0.85 -13.63 -11.45
CA THR A 9 -0.21 -12.83 -12.08
C THR A 9 -0.30 -11.48 -11.38
N PHE A 10 -0.80 -10.49 -12.10
CA PHE A 10 -1.03 -9.17 -11.55
C PHE A 10 -2.39 -9.16 -10.86
N GLU A 11 -2.54 -8.46 -9.73
CA GLU A 11 -3.82 -8.42 -9.02
C GLU A 11 -4.95 -7.83 -9.88
N ASP A 12 -4.66 -6.78 -10.65
CA ASP A 12 -5.64 -6.11 -11.51
C ASP A 12 -5.70 -6.69 -12.95
N TYR A 13 -4.77 -7.57 -13.32
CA TYR A 13 -4.62 -8.06 -14.70
C TYR A 13 -4.36 -9.56 -14.74
N ASP A 14 -5.44 -10.33 -14.64
CA ASP A 14 -5.41 -11.81 -14.68
C ASP A 14 -4.99 -12.39 -16.04
N ASP A 15 -5.07 -11.59 -17.12
CA ASP A 15 -4.66 -11.97 -18.47
C ASP A 15 -3.13 -11.94 -18.65
N VAL A 16 -2.43 -11.29 -17.73
CA VAL A 16 -0.96 -11.19 -17.76
C VAL A 16 -0.36 -12.21 -16.80
N VAL A 17 0.25 -13.24 -17.37
CA VAL A 17 0.80 -14.38 -16.62
C VAL A 17 2.29 -14.57 -16.92
N ARG A 18 3.08 -14.85 -15.89
CA ARG A 18 4.48 -15.27 -16.00
C ARG A 18 4.66 -16.60 -15.30
N GLU A 19 5.34 -17.55 -15.92
CA GLU A 19 5.79 -18.78 -15.26
C GLU A 19 7.30 -18.74 -15.13
N ILE A 20 7.81 -18.86 -13.90
CA ILE A 20 9.23 -18.74 -13.58
C ILE A 20 9.69 -20.02 -12.89
N ASP A 21 10.73 -20.64 -13.42
CA ASP A 21 11.42 -21.75 -12.77
C ASP A 21 12.61 -21.20 -11.96
N ILE A 22 12.69 -21.60 -10.69
CA ILE A 22 13.71 -21.16 -9.75
C ILE A 22 14.15 -22.34 -8.86
N LYS A 23 15.41 -22.35 -8.41
CA LYS A 23 15.92 -23.45 -7.58
C LYS A 23 15.44 -23.32 -6.14
N SER A 24 15.24 -24.44 -5.47
CA SER A 24 14.76 -24.46 -4.08
C SER A 24 15.70 -23.81 -3.06
N ASN A 25 17.01 -23.75 -3.35
CA ASN A 25 18.01 -23.07 -2.52
C ASN A 25 18.21 -21.59 -2.86
N GLN A 26 17.60 -21.10 -3.93
CA GLN A 26 17.64 -19.68 -4.27
C GLN A 26 16.75 -18.89 -3.32
N THR A 27 16.98 -17.59 -3.31
CA THR A 27 16.41 -16.66 -2.35
C THR A 27 15.18 -15.96 -2.90
N PHE A 28 14.41 -15.31 -2.03
CA PHE A 28 13.31 -14.44 -2.48
C PHE A 28 13.83 -13.26 -3.31
N GLN A 29 15.08 -12.84 -3.11
CA GLN A 29 15.71 -11.80 -3.92
C GLN A 29 15.92 -12.27 -5.36
N ASP A 30 16.34 -13.52 -5.56
CA ASP A 30 16.46 -14.11 -6.90
C ASP A 30 15.09 -14.16 -7.61
N LEU A 31 14.02 -14.50 -6.86
CA LEU A 31 12.65 -14.47 -7.39
C LEU A 31 12.20 -13.07 -7.76
N HIS A 32 12.47 -12.08 -6.90
CA HIS A 32 12.20 -10.66 -7.17
C HIS A 32 12.85 -10.19 -8.49
N TYR A 33 14.14 -10.50 -8.69
CA TYR A 33 14.81 -10.15 -9.95
C TYR A 33 14.25 -10.90 -11.15
N ALA A 34 13.88 -12.18 -11.00
CA ALA A 34 13.29 -12.96 -12.07
C ALA A 34 11.93 -12.41 -12.52
N ILE A 35 11.09 -11.97 -11.58
CA ILE A 35 9.81 -11.32 -11.87
C ILE A 35 10.07 -10.06 -12.70
N HIS A 36 10.98 -9.20 -12.27
CA HIS A 36 11.25 -7.94 -12.95
C HIS A 36 11.96 -8.11 -14.30
N GLN A 37 12.78 -9.14 -14.45
CA GLN A 37 13.32 -9.53 -15.76
C GLN A 37 12.20 -9.91 -16.74
N SER A 38 11.11 -10.49 -16.24
CA SER A 38 9.96 -10.93 -17.06
C SER A 38 8.97 -9.80 -17.39
N THR A 39 8.92 -8.76 -16.57
CA THR A 39 8.03 -7.59 -16.76
C THR A 39 8.73 -6.40 -17.41
N GLY A 40 10.07 -6.34 -17.34
CA GLY A 40 10.87 -5.22 -17.80
C GLY A 40 10.91 -4.03 -16.82
N TYR A 41 10.40 -4.22 -15.59
CA TYR A 41 10.47 -3.19 -14.56
C TYR A 41 11.87 -3.10 -13.96
N LYS A 42 12.21 -1.94 -13.38
CA LYS A 42 13.48 -1.78 -12.66
C LYS A 42 13.38 -2.45 -11.29
N PRO A 43 14.30 -3.35 -10.91
CA PRO A 43 14.20 -4.06 -9.63
C PRO A 43 14.58 -3.21 -8.41
N ASP A 44 15.19 -2.03 -8.61
CA ASP A 44 15.80 -1.23 -7.53
C ASP A 44 14.79 -0.44 -6.66
N TYR A 45 13.57 -0.96 -6.49
CA TYR A 45 12.53 -0.34 -5.67
C TYR A 45 12.22 -1.19 -4.43
N PRO A 46 11.91 -0.56 -3.28
CA PRO A 46 11.63 -1.26 -2.05
C PRO A 46 10.32 -2.06 -2.18
N SER A 47 10.39 -3.33 -1.82
CA SER A 47 9.36 -4.33 -2.17
C SER A 47 9.25 -5.39 -1.07
N SER A 48 8.11 -6.07 -0.96
CA SER A 48 7.92 -7.16 0.00
C SER A 48 7.13 -8.32 -0.58
N PHE A 49 7.58 -9.54 -0.27
CA PHE A 49 6.73 -10.73 -0.33
C PHE A 49 6.03 -10.90 1.01
N TYR A 50 4.81 -11.40 0.97
CA TYR A 50 4.03 -11.81 2.13
C TYR A 50 3.63 -13.25 1.94
N ILE A 51 3.91 -14.09 2.93
CA ILE A 51 3.41 -15.46 2.93
C ILE A 51 1.90 -15.39 3.04
N SER A 52 1.22 -16.08 2.13
CA SER A 52 -0.22 -15.95 1.97
C SER A 52 -0.92 -17.29 1.98
N ASN A 53 -2.22 -17.25 2.24
CA ASN A 53 -3.11 -18.40 2.24
C ASN A 53 -3.97 -18.41 0.97
N ASP A 54 -4.96 -19.32 0.91
CA ASP A 54 -5.87 -19.42 -0.22
C ASP A 54 -6.74 -18.18 -0.48
N GLN A 55 -6.88 -17.31 0.52
CA GLN A 55 -7.65 -16.08 0.47
C GLN A 55 -6.78 -14.85 0.17
N TRP A 56 -5.50 -15.04 -0.21
CA TRP A 56 -4.55 -13.95 -0.50
C TRP A 56 -4.32 -12.98 0.68
N ILE A 57 -4.47 -13.47 1.92
CA ILE A 57 -4.23 -12.66 3.13
C ILE A 57 -2.72 -12.50 3.34
N LYS A 58 -2.26 -11.25 3.57
CA LYS A 58 -0.85 -10.94 3.82
C LYS A 58 -0.43 -11.38 5.23
N GLY A 59 0.43 -12.39 5.32
CA GLY A 59 0.99 -12.91 6.57
C GLY A 59 2.40 -12.38 6.84
N GLU A 60 3.35 -13.28 7.07
CA GLU A 60 4.75 -12.94 7.36
C GLU A 60 5.39 -12.19 6.18
N GLU A 61 6.08 -11.09 6.49
CA GLU A 61 6.70 -10.18 5.52
C GLU A 61 8.18 -10.53 5.30
N ILE A 62 8.60 -10.56 4.03
CA ILE A 62 10.00 -10.70 3.60
C ILE A 62 10.32 -9.52 2.67
N THR A 63 11.19 -8.61 3.11
CA THR A 63 11.40 -7.30 2.46
C THR A 63 12.72 -7.20 1.71
N PHE A 64 12.70 -6.44 0.62
CA PHE A 64 13.83 -5.92 -0.12
C PHE A 64 13.95 -4.42 0.12
N MET A 65 15.15 -3.96 0.48
CA MET A 65 15.42 -2.57 0.88
C MET A 65 14.46 -2.08 1.99
N PRO A 66 14.52 -2.66 3.21
CA PRO A 66 13.63 -2.24 4.29
C PRO A 66 13.93 -0.82 4.78
N ASN A 67 12.87 -0.06 5.05
CA ASN A 67 12.97 1.19 5.80
C ASN A 67 13.27 0.93 7.28
N GLN A 68 13.73 1.96 8.01
CA GLN A 68 14.08 1.86 9.44
C GLN A 68 12.99 1.16 10.28
N ARG A 69 11.72 1.52 10.07
CA ARG A 69 10.58 0.89 10.76
C ARG A 69 10.53 -0.64 10.59
N ARG A 70 10.88 -1.16 9.41
CA ARG A 70 10.87 -2.61 9.14
C ARG A 70 12.08 -3.29 9.77
N VAL A 71 13.22 -2.61 9.79
CA VAL A 71 14.42 -3.07 10.49
C VAL A 71 14.15 -3.18 11.99
N ASP A 72 13.53 -2.16 12.59
CA ASP A 72 13.21 -2.14 14.03
C ASP A 72 12.21 -3.25 14.43
N ARG A 73 11.31 -3.63 13.50
CA ARG A 73 10.39 -4.77 13.68
C ARG A 73 11.04 -6.14 13.44
N GLY A 74 12.29 -6.19 13.00
CA GLY A 74 13.00 -7.45 12.71
C GLY A 74 12.48 -8.18 11.48
N VAL A 75 11.96 -7.47 10.48
CA VAL A 75 11.45 -8.09 9.23
C VAL A 75 12.58 -8.80 8.48
N SER A 76 12.28 -10.01 7.98
CA SER A 76 13.23 -10.84 7.25
C SER A 76 13.64 -10.20 5.92
N LEU A 77 14.93 -10.31 5.57
CA LEU A 77 15.48 -9.80 4.32
C LEU A 77 15.38 -10.85 3.20
N MET A 78 14.94 -10.43 2.02
CA MET A 78 14.86 -11.31 0.84
C MET A 78 16.18 -11.99 0.49
N GLU A 79 17.33 -11.35 0.74
CA GLU A 79 18.67 -11.88 0.46
C GLU A 79 19.05 -13.09 1.34
N LYS A 80 18.49 -13.17 2.55
CA LYS A 80 18.87 -14.19 3.56
C LYS A 80 17.90 -15.36 3.58
N VAL A 81 16.71 -15.16 3.03
CA VAL A 81 15.63 -16.14 3.04
C VAL A 81 15.65 -16.97 1.78
N LYS A 82 15.74 -18.29 1.94
CA LYS A 82 15.58 -19.26 0.85
C LYS A 82 14.11 -19.56 0.61
N LEU A 83 13.76 -19.85 -0.64
CA LEU A 83 12.39 -20.23 -1.02
C LEU A 83 11.93 -21.51 -0.31
N SER A 84 12.81 -22.50 -0.19
CA SER A 84 12.52 -23.77 0.52
C SER A 84 12.14 -23.62 1.99
N SER A 85 12.44 -22.49 2.63
CA SER A 85 12.09 -22.26 4.03
C SER A 85 10.62 -21.92 4.25
N PHE A 86 9.90 -21.55 3.19
CA PHE A 86 8.53 -21.03 3.27
C PHE A 86 7.58 -21.73 2.29
N ILE A 87 7.90 -22.97 1.92
CA ILE A 87 7.05 -23.83 1.08
C ILE A 87 6.66 -25.04 1.92
N ASP A 88 5.49 -24.93 2.54
CA ASP A 88 4.90 -26.01 3.34
C ASP A 88 3.80 -26.75 2.58
N ASP A 89 3.14 -26.07 1.64
CA ASP A 89 2.04 -26.60 0.83
C ASP A 89 2.42 -26.71 -0.67
N PRO A 90 1.97 -27.76 -1.40
CA PRO A 90 2.14 -27.86 -2.86
C PRO A 90 1.64 -26.65 -3.66
N HIS A 91 0.65 -25.91 -3.14
CA HIS A 91 0.04 -24.72 -3.72
C HIS A 91 0.36 -23.46 -2.90
N GLN A 92 1.53 -23.41 -2.25
CA GLN A 92 1.95 -22.25 -1.47
C GLN A 92 1.78 -20.94 -2.25
N LYS A 93 1.12 -19.97 -1.61
CA LYS A 93 0.85 -18.63 -2.16
C LYS A 93 1.72 -17.59 -1.47
N PHE A 94 2.15 -16.62 -2.26
CA PHE A 94 2.81 -15.42 -1.80
C PHE A 94 2.15 -14.22 -2.45
N TYR A 95 1.80 -13.24 -1.64
CA TYR A 95 1.38 -11.94 -2.13
C TYR A 95 2.64 -11.08 -2.27
N TYR A 96 2.86 -10.46 -3.42
CA TYR A 96 4.05 -9.67 -3.69
C TYR A 96 3.68 -8.22 -4.00
N THR A 97 4.13 -7.30 -3.16
CA THR A 97 3.97 -5.85 -3.38
C THR A 97 5.30 -5.27 -3.83
N PHE A 98 5.31 -4.72 -5.05
CA PHE A 98 6.44 -4.04 -5.64
C PHE A 98 6.31 -2.53 -5.48
N ASN A 99 7.41 -1.85 -5.14
CA ASN A 99 7.51 -0.39 -5.01
C ASN A 99 6.48 0.22 -4.03
N PHE A 100 6.86 0.41 -2.77
CA PHE A 100 5.94 0.99 -1.77
C PHE A 100 5.47 2.42 -2.07
N ASP A 101 6.20 3.20 -2.89
CA ASP A 101 5.79 4.56 -3.23
C ASP A 101 4.64 4.57 -4.25
N ARG A 102 4.61 3.56 -5.13
CA ARG A 102 3.56 3.33 -6.12
C ARG A 102 3.34 1.82 -6.21
N PRO A 103 2.56 1.25 -5.27
CA PRO A 103 2.44 -0.18 -5.11
C PRO A 103 1.88 -0.82 -6.37
N PHE A 104 2.53 -1.90 -6.76
CA PHE A 104 2.05 -2.81 -7.79
C PHE A 104 2.03 -4.21 -7.23
N ASP A 105 0.84 -4.80 -7.21
CA ASP A 105 0.59 -6.02 -6.47
C ASP A 105 0.46 -7.22 -7.41
N PHE A 106 1.05 -8.33 -6.97
CA PHE A 106 1.14 -9.57 -7.72
C PHE A 106 0.75 -10.74 -6.84
N HIS A 107 0.07 -11.70 -7.46
CA HIS A 107 -0.22 -13.00 -6.92
C HIS A 107 0.82 -14.00 -7.42
N VAL A 108 1.57 -14.60 -6.49
CA VAL A 108 2.60 -15.59 -6.79
C VAL A 108 2.20 -16.93 -6.19
N GLU A 109 2.03 -17.94 -7.02
CA GLU A 109 1.58 -19.27 -6.61
C GLU A 109 2.56 -20.35 -7.05
N LEU A 110 2.91 -21.27 -6.15
CA LEU A 110 3.64 -22.47 -6.49
C LEU A 110 2.75 -23.42 -7.29
N MET A 111 3.12 -23.67 -8.55
CA MET A 111 2.34 -24.54 -9.44
C MET A 111 2.76 -25.99 -9.34
N LYS A 112 4.07 -26.23 -9.25
CA LYS A 112 4.64 -27.59 -9.15
C LYS A 112 6.11 -27.55 -8.73
N ILE A 113 6.55 -28.69 -8.22
CA ILE A 113 7.94 -28.98 -7.89
C ILE A 113 8.48 -29.98 -8.93
N ILE A 114 9.56 -29.62 -9.62
CA ILE A 114 10.24 -30.45 -10.61
C ILE A 114 11.53 -30.99 -9.98
N LEU A 115 11.72 -32.31 -9.96
CA LEU A 115 12.87 -32.95 -9.32
C LEU A 115 14.10 -33.00 -10.25
N ASP A 116 13.86 -33.00 -11.56
CA ASP A 116 14.90 -33.08 -12.58
C ASP A 116 15.29 -31.69 -13.08
N GLU A 117 16.53 -31.30 -12.80
CA GLU A 117 17.14 -30.08 -13.33
C GLU A 117 17.77 -30.37 -14.68
N SER A 118 17.48 -29.53 -15.67
CA SER A 118 18.18 -29.56 -16.95
C SER A 118 19.61 -29.04 -16.74
N PRO A 119 20.67 -29.86 -16.92
CA PRO A 119 22.03 -29.47 -16.59
C PRO A 119 22.60 -28.34 -17.46
N SER A 120 21.91 -28.00 -18.56
CA SER A 120 22.30 -26.93 -19.48
C SER A 120 21.55 -25.60 -19.24
N ALA A 121 20.58 -25.56 -18.32
CA ALA A 121 19.77 -24.37 -18.07
C ALA A 121 20.31 -23.55 -16.90
N THR A 122 20.23 -22.23 -17.01
CA THR A 122 20.54 -21.29 -15.91
C THR A 122 19.23 -20.87 -15.26
N TYR A 123 19.21 -20.81 -13.93
CA TYR A 123 18.04 -20.44 -13.14
C TYR A 123 18.37 -19.20 -12.28
N PRO A 124 17.42 -18.28 -12.02
CA PRO A 124 16.01 -18.34 -12.42
C PRO A 124 15.79 -18.16 -13.92
N GLN A 125 14.73 -18.76 -14.47
CA GLN A 125 14.36 -18.59 -15.87
C GLN A 125 12.86 -18.38 -16.04
N VAL A 126 12.49 -17.50 -16.97
CA VAL A 126 11.09 -17.29 -17.36
C VAL A 126 10.74 -18.31 -18.43
N VAL A 127 9.88 -19.26 -18.09
CA VAL A 127 9.47 -20.36 -18.97
C VAL A 127 8.31 -19.96 -19.88
N LYS A 128 7.45 -19.07 -19.40
CA LYS A 128 6.26 -18.63 -20.12
C LYS A 128 5.94 -17.18 -19.81
N THR A 129 5.56 -16.45 -20.85
CA THR A 129 5.14 -15.05 -20.80
C THR A 129 3.85 -14.93 -21.60
N VAL A 130 2.77 -14.48 -20.97
CA VAL A 130 1.46 -14.26 -21.60
C VAL A 130 0.97 -12.86 -21.25
N GLY A 131 0.47 -12.11 -22.23
CA GLY A 131 0.02 -10.74 -22.03
C GLY A 131 1.16 -9.72 -21.88
N GLU A 132 0.85 -8.46 -22.15
CA GLU A 132 1.78 -7.35 -22.01
C GLU A 132 1.76 -6.84 -20.56
N ALA A 133 2.93 -6.64 -19.95
CA ALA A 133 2.99 -6.09 -18.60
C ALA A 133 2.52 -4.62 -18.63
N PRO A 134 1.61 -4.22 -17.73
CA PRO A 134 1.10 -2.85 -17.67
C PRO A 134 2.24 -1.85 -17.39
N LYS A 135 2.08 -0.59 -17.79
CA LYS A 135 3.11 0.42 -17.57
C LYS A 135 3.10 0.89 -16.12
N GLN A 136 4.19 0.64 -15.40
CA GLN A 136 4.34 0.96 -13.98
C GLN A 136 4.26 2.46 -13.67
N PHE A 137 4.70 3.28 -14.62
CA PHE A 137 4.51 4.71 -14.62
C PHE A 137 3.53 4.98 -15.75
N GLY A 138 2.24 4.97 -15.42
CA GLY A 138 1.26 5.62 -16.28
C GLY A 138 1.85 6.96 -16.65
N ASN A 139 1.87 7.30 -17.95
CA ASN A 139 2.10 8.67 -18.34
C ASN A 139 1.24 9.48 -17.39
N VAL A 140 1.87 10.31 -16.56
CA VAL A 140 1.18 11.49 -16.05
C VAL A 140 0.50 12.01 -17.29
N PHE A 141 -0.83 12.06 -17.27
CA PHE A 141 -1.56 12.86 -18.22
C PHE A 141 -1.01 14.25 -17.96
N ASN A 142 0.12 14.60 -18.57
CA ASN A 142 0.35 15.93 -19.01
C ASN A 142 -0.76 16.03 -20.05
N PRO A 143 -1.86 16.78 -19.79
CA PRO A 143 -2.51 17.36 -20.94
C PRO A 143 -1.36 18.04 -21.66
N THR A 144 -0.94 17.47 -22.79
CA THR A 144 -0.24 18.26 -23.78
C THR A 144 -1.14 19.45 -23.92
N VAL A 145 -0.69 20.59 -23.39
CA VAL A 145 -1.30 21.87 -23.68
C VAL A 145 -1.17 21.95 -25.19
N LEU A 146 -2.22 21.52 -25.88
CA LEU A 146 -2.36 21.77 -27.30
C LEU A 146 -2.21 23.29 -27.40
N PRO A 147 -1.36 23.80 -28.31
CA PRO A 147 -1.37 25.23 -28.58
C PRO A 147 -2.83 25.61 -28.84
N PRO A 148 -3.33 26.69 -28.24
CA PRO A 148 -4.76 26.99 -28.26
C PRO A 148 -5.21 27.06 -29.72
N THR A 149 -5.96 26.05 -30.15
CA THR A 149 -6.82 26.21 -31.31
C THR A 149 -7.90 27.16 -30.84
N SER A 150 -7.88 28.35 -31.42
CA SER A 150 -8.52 29.59 -30.99
C SER A 150 -10.06 29.58 -31.04
N GLU A 151 -10.70 28.43 -30.89
CA GLU A 151 -12.15 28.28 -31.16
C GLU A 151 -12.95 27.65 -30.01
N GLU A 152 -12.31 27.12 -28.96
CA GLU A 152 -13.04 26.51 -27.82
C GLU A 152 -12.99 27.34 -26.52
N PHE A 153 -12.31 28.49 -26.53
CA PHE A 153 -12.20 29.38 -25.36
C PHE A 153 -13.27 30.49 -25.29
N ASP A 154 -14.22 30.52 -26.23
CA ASP A 154 -15.27 31.55 -26.27
C ASP A 154 -16.51 31.18 -25.43
N PHE A 155 -16.71 29.91 -25.07
CA PHE A 155 -17.89 29.49 -24.32
C PHE A 155 -17.87 29.92 -22.84
N LEU A 156 -16.69 30.04 -22.23
CA LEU A 156 -16.55 30.46 -20.83
C LEU A 156 -16.57 31.98 -20.65
N ASN A 157 -16.45 32.76 -21.73
CA ASN A 157 -16.53 34.22 -21.68
C ASN A 157 -17.96 34.74 -21.89
N GLU A 158 -18.92 33.89 -22.27
CA GLU A 158 -20.33 34.25 -22.47
C GLU A 158 -21.20 34.01 -21.22
N MET A 159 -20.63 33.52 -20.11
CA MET A 159 -21.22 33.73 -18.79
C MET A 159 -20.61 34.98 -18.15
N GLU A 160 -20.85 36.12 -18.80
CA GLU A 160 -20.57 37.43 -18.23
C GLU A 160 -21.48 37.61 -17.01
N TYR A 161 -20.88 37.48 -15.83
CA TYR A 161 -21.51 37.75 -14.55
C TYR A 161 -21.89 39.24 -14.52
N ASN A 162 -23.19 39.55 -14.57
CA ASN A 162 -23.67 40.91 -14.45
C ASN A 162 -23.46 41.38 -13.00
N PRO A 163 -22.61 42.40 -12.72
CA PRO A 163 -22.37 42.85 -11.37
C PRO A 163 -23.58 43.51 -10.70
N GLU A 164 -24.68 43.74 -11.42
CA GLU A 164 -25.94 44.24 -10.83
C GLU A 164 -26.80 43.15 -10.15
N ASP A 165 -26.46 41.86 -10.28
CA ASP A 165 -27.20 40.74 -9.64
C ASP A 165 -26.59 40.32 -8.28
N ALA A 166 -25.57 41.03 -7.79
CA ALA A 166 -24.88 40.74 -6.53
C ALA A 166 -25.49 41.43 -5.30
N GLU A 167 -26.54 42.24 -5.47
CA GLU A 167 -27.13 43.07 -4.41
C GLU A 167 -28.28 42.38 -3.64
N ASP A 168 -28.61 41.12 -3.93
CA ASP A 168 -29.71 40.39 -3.26
C ASP A 168 -29.26 39.10 -2.55
N PHE A 169 -28.02 39.08 -2.05
CA PHE A 169 -27.57 38.04 -1.12
C PHE A 169 -27.63 38.59 0.31
N SER A 170 -28.77 38.38 0.97
CA SER A 170 -28.84 38.54 2.42
C SER A 170 -28.02 37.43 3.10
N GLU A 171 -27.10 37.82 3.95
CA GLU A 171 -26.31 36.88 4.76
C GLU A 171 -27.26 36.16 5.72
N VAL A 172 -27.29 34.83 5.66
CA VAL A 172 -28.10 33.98 6.54
C VAL A 172 -27.20 33.23 7.51
N ASN A 173 -27.56 33.19 8.80
CA ASN A 173 -26.78 32.43 9.78
C ASN A 173 -27.04 30.91 9.63
N GLU A 174 -26.31 30.08 10.40
CA GLU A 174 -26.39 28.61 10.37
C GLU A 174 -27.80 28.01 10.64
N HIS A 175 -28.78 28.82 11.05
CA HIS A 175 -30.18 28.48 11.24
C HIS A 175 -31.13 28.97 10.14
N GLY A 176 -30.64 29.65 9.11
CA GLY A 176 -31.41 30.05 7.92
C GLY A 176 -32.25 31.32 8.06
N GLU A 177 -31.91 32.22 9.00
CA GLU A 177 -32.53 33.55 9.13
C GLU A 177 -31.59 34.66 8.63
N ALA A 178 -32.17 35.67 7.97
CA ALA A 178 -31.46 36.81 7.37
C ALA A 178 -30.98 37.81 8.43
N VAL A 179 -29.74 38.28 8.30
CA VAL A 179 -29.10 39.23 9.22
C VAL A 179 -29.41 40.67 8.79
N GLU A 180 -29.99 41.48 9.67
CA GLU A 180 -30.10 42.94 9.51
C GLU A 180 -28.94 43.61 10.25
N GLU A 181 -28.13 44.42 9.56
CA GLU A 181 -27.06 45.22 10.15
C GLU A 181 -27.63 46.52 10.75
N GLU A 182 -27.72 46.59 12.08
CA GLU A 182 -27.82 47.88 12.79
C GLU A 182 -26.48 48.18 13.49
N GLU A 183 -25.86 49.29 13.09
CA GLU A 183 -24.72 49.90 13.76
C GLU A 183 -25.16 50.43 15.14
N GLU A 184 -24.64 49.90 16.25
CA GLU A 184 -24.41 50.74 17.45
C GLU A 184 -23.40 50.16 18.47
N GLU A 185 -22.66 51.12 19.03
CA GLU A 185 -21.64 51.21 20.07
C GLU A 185 -21.08 50.03 20.88
N VAL A 186 -19.75 50.15 21.03
CA VAL A 186 -18.82 49.64 22.04
C VAL A 186 -19.40 49.50 23.46
N GLY A 187 -19.26 48.30 24.02
CA GLY A 187 -19.30 48.04 25.46
C GLY A 187 -18.44 46.82 25.80
N GLU A 188 -17.46 47.01 26.67
CA GLU A 188 -16.69 45.97 27.38
C GLU A 188 -17.70 45.00 28.06
N GLU A 189 -17.44 43.71 28.32
CA GLU A 189 -16.68 43.19 29.46
C GLU A 189 -16.48 41.65 29.36
N GLU A 190 -15.30 41.22 29.81
CA GLU A 190 -14.92 40.01 30.56
C GLU A 190 -14.92 38.58 29.95
N ASP A 191 -13.70 38.02 29.99
CA ASP A 191 -13.27 36.63 29.84
C ASP A 191 -13.97 35.66 30.80
N GLU A 192 -14.56 34.58 30.28
CA GLU A 192 -14.92 33.39 31.06
C GLU A 192 -14.35 32.12 30.39
N PHE A 193 -13.02 32.01 30.40
CA PHE A 193 -12.29 30.77 30.12
C PHE A 193 -11.76 30.23 31.45
N GLY A 194 -12.54 29.41 32.15
CA GLY A 194 -12.16 28.87 33.45
C GLY A 194 -12.98 27.66 33.87
N ASP A 195 -12.26 26.55 34.10
CA ASP A 195 -12.59 25.50 35.06
C ASP A 195 -13.62 24.42 34.68
N GLU A 196 -13.21 23.46 33.84
CA GLU A 196 -13.79 22.11 33.87
C GLU A 196 -12.73 21.00 33.74
N PHE A 197 -11.73 21.02 34.63
CA PHE A 197 -10.95 19.83 34.98
C PHE A 197 -10.61 19.87 36.47
N SER A 198 -11.56 19.46 37.32
CA SER A 198 -11.27 18.99 38.66
C SER A 198 -12.09 17.75 38.96
N ASP A 199 -11.42 16.80 39.62
CA ASP A 199 -11.93 15.65 40.36
C ASP A 199 -12.25 14.37 39.58
N ASN A 200 -11.31 13.43 39.65
CA ASN A 200 -11.53 12.23 40.49
C ASN A 200 -10.20 11.47 40.73
N GLU A 201 -9.44 11.89 41.74
CA GLU A 201 -8.45 11.03 42.39
C GLU A 201 -9.18 10.04 43.32
N GLY A 202 -9.22 8.77 42.93
CA GLY A 202 -9.68 7.66 43.76
C GLY A 202 -8.57 6.64 43.95
N PHE A 203 -7.64 6.94 44.86
CA PHE A 203 -6.58 6.04 45.31
C PHE A 203 -7.11 5.25 46.53
N GLU A 204 -7.43 3.97 46.35
CA GLU A 204 -7.54 3.02 47.48
C GLU A 204 -6.68 1.79 47.17
N ASP A 205 -5.58 1.72 47.92
CA ASP A 205 -4.65 0.62 48.07
C ASP A 205 -5.11 -0.16 49.32
N ASP A 206 -5.46 -1.46 49.21
CA ASP A 206 -5.37 -2.40 50.35
C ASP A 206 -5.44 -3.88 49.91
N ASP A 207 -4.28 -4.52 50.03
CA ASP A 207 -4.05 -5.85 50.60
C ASP A 207 -4.92 -7.06 50.21
N ARG A 208 -4.38 -7.91 49.31
CA ARG A 208 -4.40 -9.39 49.46
C ARG A 208 -3.15 -10.06 48.89
N ARG A 209 -2.05 -10.05 49.64
CA ARG A 209 -0.97 -11.05 49.50
C ARG A 209 -0.60 -11.66 50.85
N GLY A 210 -0.94 -12.94 51.01
CA GLY A 210 -0.49 -13.80 52.11
C GLY A 210 -1.62 -14.76 52.49
N GLY A 211 -1.46 -16.08 52.50
CA GLY A 211 -0.33 -16.93 52.16
C GLY A 211 -0.83 -18.38 52.20
N SER A 212 -0.04 -19.32 51.67
CA SER A 212 -0.10 -20.70 52.14
C SER A 212 1.33 -21.18 52.31
N LYS A 213 1.61 -21.56 53.55
CA LYS A 213 2.89 -21.94 54.10
C LYS A 213 3.02 -23.47 53.98
N ASP A 214 4.21 -23.92 53.62
CA ASP A 214 4.66 -25.30 53.77
C ASP A 214 4.61 -25.73 55.26
N ASP A 215 4.23 -26.99 55.51
CA ASP A 215 5.07 -28.06 56.08
C ASP A 215 4.30 -29.11 56.90
N TYR A 216 4.89 -30.32 56.86
CA TYR A 216 4.69 -31.57 57.60
C TYR A 216 4.06 -31.53 59.01
#